data_AF-A0A350LL79-F1
#
_entry.id   AF-A0A350LL79-F1
#
_cell.length_a   1.000
_cell.length_b   1.000
_cell.length_c   1.000
_cell.angle_alpha   90.00
_cell.angle_beta   90.00
_cell.angle_gamma   90.00
#
_symmetry.space_group_name_H-M   'P 1'
#
loop_
_entity.id
_entity.type
_entity.pdbx_description
1 polymer ?
#
loop_
_entity_poly.entity_id
_entity_poly.type
_entity_poly.pdbx_seq_one_letter_code
_entity_poly.pdbx_strand_id
1 'polypeptide(L)'
;MKTSIKLLAASLATCAMLAGCSSVDLNDNKVQYTEADFSNPASPLSHLSVYFDFDSYSIPPEAQAMIEAHASYIMTHPSAKVVLEGNTDERGGREYNLALGQRRSDAVKTRLQLLGVSSDALESISFGKEKPRAFGKDEASYQENRRVDFNYKSK
;
A
#
# COMPACT_ATOMS: atom_id res chain seq x y z
N MET A 1 -79.84 -6.34 -13.59
CA MET A 1 -80.09 -4.90 -13.81
C MET A 1 -78.86 -4.13 -13.36
N LYS A 2 -78.46 -3.16 -14.19
CA LYS A 2 -77.29 -2.28 -14.06
C LYS A 2 -77.32 -1.50 -12.74
N THR A 3 -76.15 -1.26 -12.15
CA THR A 3 -75.69 0.09 -11.76
C THR A 3 -74.22 0.08 -11.34
N SER A 4 -73.43 0.90 -12.03
CA SER A 4 -72.05 1.24 -11.69
C SER A 4 -72.05 2.48 -10.78
N ILE A 5 -71.17 2.53 -9.78
CA ILE A 5 -70.76 3.78 -9.13
C ILE A 5 -69.23 3.76 -9.00
N LYS A 6 -68.59 4.76 -9.63
CA LYS A 6 -67.17 5.10 -9.47
C LYS A 6 -67.00 5.91 -8.18
N LEU A 7 -65.96 5.64 -7.40
CA LEU A 7 -65.43 6.60 -6.42
C LEU A 7 -63.90 6.61 -6.50
N LEU A 8 -63.36 7.83 -6.58
CA LEU A 8 -61.95 8.18 -6.68
C LEU A 8 -61.51 8.72 -5.31
N ALA A 9 -60.42 8.22 -4.72
CA ALA A 9 -59.69 8.91 -3.65
C ALA A 9 -58.28 8.33 -3.45
N ALA A 10 -57.35 9.21 -3.10
CA ALA A 10 -55.91 9.10 -3.18
C ALA A 10 -55.19 8.47 -1.97
N SER A 11 -53.92 8.12 -2.22
CA SER A 11 -52.76 8.05 -1.32
C SER A 11 -52.62 6.89 -0.32
N LEU A 12 -51.57 6.09 -0.49
CA LEU A 12 -50.50 5.97 0.52
C LEU A 12 -49.21 5.47 -0.16
N ALA A 13 -48.10 6.07 0.23
CA ALA A 13 -46.75 5.77 -0.25
C ALA A 13 -46.29 4.37 0.20
N THR A 14 -45.69 3.62 -0.70
CA THR A 14 -44.76 2.53 -0.34
C THR A 14 -43.48 2.74 -1.13
N CYS A 15 -42.49 3.30 -0.44
CA CYS A 15 -41.11 3.34 -0.88
C CYS A 15 -40.55 1.92 -0.77
N ALA A 16 -40.49 1.21 -1.89
CA ALA A 16 -39.67 0.00 -2.00
C ALA A 16 -38.34 0.42 -2.64
N MET A 17 -37.35 0.69 -1.77
CA MET A 17 -35.96 0.82 -2.18
C MET A 17 -35.47 -0.57 -2.61
N LEU A 18 -35.67 -0.90 -3.89
CA LEU A 18 -35.09 -2.09 -4.49
C LEU A 18 -33.79 -1.72 -5.19
N ALA A 19 -32.71 -2.25 -4.62
CA ALA A 19 -31.50 -2.70 -5.29
C ALA A 19 -30.91 -1.76 -6.34
N GLY A 20 -29.99 -0.93 -5.88
CA GLY A 20 -28.91 -0.37 -6.70
C GLY A 20 -27.60 -0.50 -5.96
N CYS A 21 -27.17 -1.73 -5.62
CA CYS A 21 -25.74 -1.97 -5.53
C CYS A 21 -25.21 -1.71 -6.95
N SER A 22 -24.64 -0.53 -7.17
CA SER A 22 -23.84 -0.30 -8.36
C SER A 22 -22.69 -1.29 -8.28
N SER A 23 -22.82 -2.42 -8.96
CA SER A 23 -21.66 -3.21 -9.37
C SER A 23 -20.83 -2.26 -10.22
N VAL A 24 -19.81 -1.68 -9.60
CA VAL A 24 -18.71 -1.11 -10.36
C VAL A 24 -18.14 -2.30 -11.11
N ASP A 25 -18.39 -2.37 -12.41
CA ASP A 25 -17.63 -3.23 -13.30
C ASP A 25 -16.19 -2.73 -13.22
N LEU A 26 -15.42 -3.32 -12.31
CA LEU A 26 -13.98 -3.21 -12.31
C LEU A 26 -13.55 -3.95 -13.57
N ASN A 27 -13.39 -3.18 -14.65
CA ASN A 27 -12.70 -3.64 -15.83
C ASN A 27 -11.28 -3.99 -15.36
N ASP A 28 -11.09 -5.26 -15.03
CA ASP A 28 -9.98 -5.83 -14.25
C ASP A 28 -8.72 -5.96 -15.12
N ASN A 29 -8.37 -4.90 -15.85
CA ASN A 29 -7.06 -4.72 -16.45
C ASN A 29 -6.06 -4.42 -15.32
N LYS A 30 -5.90 -5.38 -14.40
CA LYS A 30 -4.78 -5.40 -13.46
C LYS A 30 -3.52 -5.52 -14.30
N VAL A 31 -2.75 -4.44 -14.35
CA VAL A 31 -1.40 -4.44 -14.92
C VAL A 31 -0.65 -5.63 -14.32
N GLN A 32 -0.32 -6.59 -15.19
CA GLN A 32 0.46 -7.76 -14.82
C GLN A 32 1.92 -7.37 -14.88
N TYR A 33 2.59 -7.40 -13.72
CA TYR A 33 4.02 -7.16 -13.63
C TYR A 33 4.78 -8.48 -13.76
N THR A 34 5.96 -8.41 -14.38
CA THR A 34 6.86 -9.54 -14.62
C THR A 34 8.26 -9.22 -14.08
N GLU A 35 9.15 -10.21 -14.04
CA GLU A 35 10.55 -9.98 -13.63
C GLU A 35 11.26 -8.87 -14.42
N ALA A 36 10.91 -8.69 -15.70
CA ALA A 36 11.50 -7.66 -16.54
C ALA A 36 11.20 -6.24 -16.02
N ASP A 37 10.07 -6.06 -15.33
CA ASP A 37 9.61 -4.76 -14.86
C ASP A 37 10.47 -4.19 -13.72
N PHE A 38 11.21 -5.03 -12.97
CA PHE A 38 12.20 -4.54 -11.99
C PHE A 38 13.34 -3.76 -12.64
N SER A 39 13.62 -4.01 -13.93
CA SER A 39 14.68 -3.35 -14.68
C SER A 39 14.18 -2.21 -15.58
N ASN A 40 12.86 -2.04 -15.67
CA ASN A 40 12.23 -1.01 -16.48
C ASN A 40 12.04 0.28 -15.66
N PRO A 41 12.79 1.37 -15.93
CA PRO A 41 12.70 2.60 -15.13
C PRO A 41 11.36 3.33 -15.26
N ALA A 42 10.54 3.00 -16.27
CA ALA A 42 9.18 3.51 -16.39
C ALA A 42 8.16 2.70 -15.56
N SER A 43 8.54 1.51 -15.08
CA SER A 43 7.70 0.68 -14.23
C SER A 43 7.82 1.09 -12.77
N PRO A 44 6.70 1.25 -12.04
CA PRO A 44 6.72 1.47 -10.60
C PRO A 44 7.45 0.35 -9.83
N LEU A 45 7.50 -0.87 -10.38
CA LEU A 45 8.17 -2.02 -9.77
C LEU A 45 9.71 -1.91 -9.74
N SER A 46 10.28 -1.00 -10.54
CA SER A 46 11.72 -0.72 -10.52
C SER A 46 12.17 0.06 -9.27
N HIS A 47 11.23 0.66 -8.53
CA HIS A 47 11.51 1.42 -7.33
C HIS A 47 11.33 0.54 -6.08
N LEU A 48 12.43 0.24 -5.38
CA LEU A 48 12.43 -0.68 -4.24
C LEU A 48 12.48 0.02 -2.87
N SER A 49 12.23 1.33 -2.80
CA SER A 49 12.32 2.10 -1.56
C SER A 49 11.16 3.07 -1.39
N VAL A 50 10.47 3.00 -0.25
CA VAL A 50 9.51 4.03 0.19
C VAL A 50 10.26 5.00 1.11
N TYR A 51 10.19 6.30 0.83
CA TYR A 51 10.82 7.33 1.67
C TYR A 51 9.80 7.98 2.60
N PHE A 52 10.28 8.58 3.68
CA PHE A 52 9.44 9.18 4.73
C PHE A 52 9.92 10.57 5.12
N ASP A 53 8.99 11.38 5.58
CA ASP A 53 9.28 12.65 6.23
C ASP A 53 10.03 12.46 7.56
N PHE A 54 10.62 13.56 8.04
CA PHE A 54 11.23 13.61 9.36
C PHE A 54 10.22 13.20 10.44
N ASP A 55 10.67 12.32 11.34
CA ASP A 55 9.89 11.81 12.48
C ASP A 55 8.52 11.20 12.13
N SER A 56 8.36 10.73 10.89
CA SER A 56 7.10 10.18 10.38
C SER A 56 7.24 8.72 9.96
N TYR A 57 6.14 7.97 10.11
CA TYR A 57 5.93 6.65 9.51
C TYR A 57 4.70 6.61 8.59
N SER A 58 4.11 7.78 8.29
CA SER A 58 3.02 7.89 7.33
C SER A 58 3.54 7.65 5.93
N ILE A 59 2.89 6.75 5.18
CA ILE A 59 3.24 6.46 3.79
C ILE A 59 2.88 7.67 2.93
N PRO A 60 3.83 8.28 2.20
CA PRO A 60 3.53 9.40 1.34
C PRO A 60 2.60 9.01 0.17
N PRO A 61 1.74 9.92 -0.32
CA PRO A 61 0.85 9.64 -1.45
C PRO A 61 1.58 9.16 -2.72
N GLU A 62 2.76 9.71 -3.01
CA GLU A 62 3.59 9.34 -4.17
C GLU A 62 4.10 7.89 -4.12
N ALA A 63 4.19 7.28 -2.94
CA ALA A 63 4.61 5.89 -2.78
C ALA A 63 3.49 4.89 -3.06
N GLN A 64 2.21 5.33 -3.13
CA GLN A 64 1.06 4.44 -3.27
C GLN A 64 1.13 3.60 -4.54
N ALA A 65 1.44 4.21 -5.68
CA ALA A 65 1.51 3.51 -6.98
C ALA A 65 2.57 2.41 -7.00
N MET A 66 3.73 2.65 -6.37
CA MET A 66 4.79 1.65 -6.25
C MET A 66 4.38 0.51 -5.31
N ILE A 67 3.78 0.83 -4.16
CA ILE A 67 3.28 -0.19 -3.22
C ILE A 67 2.20 -1.06 -3.86
N GLU A 68 1.29 -0.46 -4.63
CA GLU A 68 0.26 -1.18 -5.38
C GLU A 68 0.85 -2.09 -6.46
N ALA A 69 1.90 -1.63 -7.15
CA ALA A 69 2.62 -2.46 -8.11
C ALA A 69 3.29 -3.68 -7.45
N HIS A 70 4.00 -3.47 -6.34
CA HIS A 70 4.60 -4.56 -5.57
C HIS A 70 3.54 -5.52 -5.00
N ALA A 71 2.41 -5.01 -4.52
CA ALA A 71 1.31 -5.85 -4.06
C ALA A 71 0.80 -6.76 -5.20
N SER A 72 0.51 -6.19 -6.37
CA SER A 72 0.07 -6.94 -7.55
C SER A 72 1.07 -8.03 -7.92
N TYR A 73 2.36 -7.68 -8.00
CA TYR A 73 3.42 -8.62 -8.33
C TYR A 73 3.52 -9.78 -7.31
N ILE A 74 3.54 -9.48 -6.01
CA ILE A 74 3.66 -10.53 -4.97
C ILE A 74 2.44 -11.48 -5.00
N MET A 75 1.25 -10.94 -5.26
CA MET A 75 0.02 -11.75 -5.32
C MET A 75 -0.01 -12.68 -6.53
N THR A 76 0.61 -12.32 -7.64
CA THR A 76 0.68 -13.15 -8.86
C THR A 76 1.90 -14.07 -8.90
N HIS A 77 2.86 -13.89 -7.98
CA HIS A 77 4.07 -14.70 -7.86
C HIS A 77 4.17 -15.33 -6.46
N PRO A 78 3.52 -16.49 -6.20
CA PRO A 78 3.46 -17.10 -4.87
C PRO A 78 4.81 -17.48 -4.23
N SER A 79 5.86 -17.61 -5.05
CA SER A 79 7.24 -17.82 -4.60
C SER A 79 7.92 -16.55 -4.09
N ALA A 80 7.39 -15.37 -4.41
CA ALA A 80 7.95 -14.10 -3.98
C ALA A 80 7.82 -13.94 -2.46
N LYS A 81 8.96 -13.75 -1.80
CA LYS A 81 9.05 -13.42 -0.38
C LYS A 81 9.82 -12.13 -0.21
N VAL A 82 9.25 -11.19 0.55
CA VAL A 82 9.79 -9.84 0.72
C VAL A 82 10.05 -9.58 2.20
N VAL A 83 11.26 -9.10 2.49
CA VAL A 83 11.59 -8.48 3.76
C VAL A 83 11.54 -6.96 3.58
N LEU A 84 10.72 -6.31 4.39
CA LEU A 84 10.58 -4.86 4.44
C LEU A 84 11.52 -4.32 5.50
N GLU A 85 12.55 -3.60 5.06
CA GLU A 85 13.65 -3.16 5.91
C GLU A 85 13.52 -1.69 6.27
N GLY A 86 13.04 -1.40 7.48
CA GLY A 86 12.82 -0.04 7.96
C GLY A 86 14.08 0.63 8.51
N ASN A 87 14.39 1.81 7.97
CA ASN A 87 15.57 2.62 8.28
C ASN A 87 15.19 4.05 8.71
N THR A 88 16.12 4.71 9.39
CA THR A 88 16.01 6.11 9.84
C THR A 88 17.30 6.87 9.56
N ASP A 89 17.24 8.20 9.65
CA ASP A 89 18.44 9.03 9.71
C ASP A 89 19.12 8.95 11.10
N GLU A 90 20.27 9.60 11.25
CA GLU A 90 21.12 9.45 12.44
C GLU A 90 20.59 10.18 13.69
N ARG A 91 19.64 11.11 13.52
CA ARG A 91 19.15 12.01 14.57
C ARG A 91 18.32 11.22 15.59
N GLY A 92 18.54 11.48 16.87
CA GLY A 92 17.84 10.81 17.97
C GLY A 92 18.54 9.55 18.50
N GLY A 93 17.95 8.96 19.55
CA GLY A 93 18.49 7.78 20.23
C GLY A 93 18.46 6.52 19.36
N ARG A 94 19.28 5.52 19.69
CA ARG A 94 19.34 4.26 18.94
C ARG A 94 18.03 3.47 19.06
N GLU A 95 17.53 3.31 20.28
CA GLU A 95 16.31 2.57 20.59
C GLU A 95 15.08 3.24 19.97
N TYR A 96 15.07 4.58 19.99
CA TYR A 96 14.06 5.38 19.32
C TYR A 96 14.01 5.10 17.81
N ASN A 97 15.17 5.17 17.16
CA ASN A 97 15.28 4.95 15.72
C ASN A 97 14.96 3.51 15.32
N LEU A 98 15.34 2.53 16.15
CA LEU A 98 14.94 1.14 15.94
C LEU A 98 13.42 0.98 15.98
N ALA A 99 12.75 1.61 16.95
CA ALA A 99 11.29 1.58 17.04
C ALA A 99 10.62 2.33 15.88
N LEU A 100 11.14 3.50 15.48
CA LEU A 100 10.60 4.28 14.36
C LEU A 100 10.76 3.53 13.02
N GLY A 101 11.93 2.94 12.78
CA GLY A 101 12.16 2.11 11.61
C GLY A 101 11.20 0.92 11.57
N GLN A 102 10.93 0.26 12.72
CA GLN A 102 9.97 -0.84 12.79
C GLN A 102 8.55 -0.39 12.44
N ARG A 103 8.12 0.77 12.97
CA ARG A 103 6.80 1.35 12.63
C ARG A 103 6.67 1.64 11.14
N ARG A 104 7.74 2.10 10.48
CA ARG A 104 7.75 2.33 9.03
C ARG A 104 7.57 1.03 8.24
N SER A 105 8.36 0.00 8.57
CA SER A 105 8.23 -1.30 7.89
C SER A 105 6.86 -1.93 8.12
N ASP A 106 6.31 -1.81 9.34
CA ASP A 106 4.98 -2.32 9.68
C ASP A 106 3.86 -1.54 8.98
N ALA A 107 4.01 -0.23 8.78
CA ALA A 107 3.06 0.57 8.01
C ALA A 107 2.99 0.11 6.55
N VAL A 108 4.15 -0.10 5.91
CA VAL A 108 4.21 -0.62 4.52
C VAL A 108 3.64 -2.05 4.46
N LYS A 109 4.00 -2.92 5.41
CA LYS A 109 3.45 -4.28 5.52
C LYS A 109 1.93 -4.26 5.62
N THR A 110 1.38 -3.43 6.50
CA THR A 110 -0.06 -3.27 6.69
C THR A 110 -0.74 -2.80 5.41
N ARG A 111 -0.14 -1.84 4.69
CA ARG A 111 -0.67 -1.37 3.41
C ARG A 111 -0.71 -2.48 2.36
N LEU A 112 0.35 -3.28 2.24
CA LEU A 112 0.40 -4.43 1.33
C LEU A 112 -0.66 -5.50 1.70
N GLN A 113 -0.86 -5.77 2.98
CA GLN A 113 -1.89 -6.69 3.45
C GLN A 113 -3.31 -6.19 3.14
N LEU A 114 -3.57 -4.89 3.30
CA LEU A 114 -4.84 -4.28 2.91
C LEU A 114 -5.10 -4.37 1.40
N LEU A 115 -4.05 -4.45 0.58
CA LEU A 115 -4.14 -4.68 -0.87
C LEU A 115 -4.29 -6.17 -1.24
N GLY A 116 -4.22 -7.07 -0.25
CA GLY A 116 -4.47 -8.52 -0.43
C GLY A 116 -3.23 -9.40 -0.39
N VAL A 117 -2.04 -8.85 -0.09
CA VAL A 117 -0.82 -9.66 0.04
C VAL A 117 -0.89 -10.52 1.32
N SER A 118 -0.62 -11.82 1.19
CA SER A 118 -0.58 -12.73 2.34
C SER A 118 0.52 -12.34 3.33
N SER A 119 0.23 -12.46 4.64
CA SER A 119 1.22 -12.24 5.70
C SER A 119 2.45 -13.11 5.57
N ASP A 120 2.29 -14.32 5.03
CA ASP A 120 3.37 -15.30 4.90
C ASP A 120 4.38 -14.93 3.79
N ALA A 121 4.02 -13.97 2.93
CA ALA A 121 4.92 -13.41 1.92
C ALA A 121 5.77 -12.24 2.46
N LEU A 122 5.44 -11.72 3.65
CA LEU A 122 5.96 -10.45 4.16
C LEU A 122 6.58 -10.59 5.55
N GLU A 123 7.85 -10.24 5.65
CA GLU A 123 8.53 -9.99 6.93
C GLU A 123 8.82 -8.50 7.07
N SER A 124 8.70 -7.94 8.27
CA SER A 124 9.05 -6.54 8.56
C SER A 124 10.11 -6.50 9.65
N ILE A 125 11.23 -5.83 9.37
CA ILE A 125 12.34 -5.67 10.30
C ILE A 125 12.80 -4.22 10.33
N SER A 126 13.56 -3.84 11.36
CA SER A 126 14.20 -2.54 11.43
C SER A 126 15.70 -2.63 11.63
N PHE A 127 16.42 -1.78 10.89
CA PHE A 127 17.82 -1.46 11.17
C PHE A 127 17.98 -0.15 11.93
N GLY A 128 16.89 0.59 12.18
CA GLY A 128 16.95 1.95 12.71
C GLY A 128 17.96 2.79 11.93
N LYS A 129 18.96 3.33 12.63
CA LYS A 129 20.03 4.16 12.05
C LYS A 129 21.34 3.40 11.76
N GLU A 130 21.34 2.07 11.89
CA GLU A 130 22.56 1.25 11.85
C GLU A 130 23.04 0.92 10.43
N LYS A 131 22.17 1.10 9.42
CA LYS A 131 22.49 0.86 8.00
C LYS A 131 22.21 2.09 7.10
N PRO A 132 22.91 3.22 7.33
CA PRO A 132 22.74 4.40 6.50
C PRO A 132 23.15 4.11 5.05
N ARG A 133 22.38 4.65 4.10
CA ARG A 133 22.72 4.67 2.68
C ARG A 133 23.59 5.88 2.35
N ALA A 134 23.26 7.03 2.95
CA ALA A 134 24.02 8.27 2.83
C ALA A 134 24.66 8.62 4.17
N PHE A 135 25.92 9.05 4.15
CA PHE A 135 26.71 9.35 5.36
C PHE A 135 26.87 10.85 5.62
N GLY A 136 26.34 11.71 4.75
CA GLY A 136 26.37 13.16 4.94
C GLY A 136 25.49 13.60 6.11
N LYS A 137 25.79 14.77 6.65
CA LYS A 137 25.08 15.38 7.79
C LYS A 137 24.20 16.54 7.36
N ASP A 138 23.47 16.31 6.28
CA ASP A 138 22.59 17.28 5.64
C ASP A 138 21.23 16.65 5.34
N GLU A 139 20.24 17.50 5.04
CA GLU A 139 18.87 17.02 4.84
C GLU A 139 18.73 16.10 3.63
N ALA A 140 19.57 16.27 2.60
CA ALA A 140 19.61 15.37 1.46
C ALA A 140 20.00 13.94 1.90
N SER A 141 21.06 13.81 2.70
CA SER A 141 21.49 12.52 3.24
C SER A 141 20.48 11.93 4.22
N TYR A 142 19.85 12.77 5.06
CA TYR A 142 18.83 12.31 5.97
C TYR A 142 17.60 11.76 5.23
N GLN A 143 17.15 12.43 4.16
CA GLN A 143 16.03 11.98 3.34
C GLN A 143 16.30 10.59 2.72
N GLU A 144 17.51 10.35 2.21
CA GLU A 144 17.91 9.03 1.68
C GLU A 144 17.93 7.91 2.73
N ASN A 145 18.09 8.26 4.00
CA ASN A 145 18.14 7.30 5.10
C ASN A 145 16.77 6.99 5.71
N ARG A 146 15.81 7.91 5.60
CA ARG A 146 14.44 7.71 6.08
C ARG A 146 13.62 6.89 5.08
N ARG A 147 13.80 5.57 5.09
CA ARG A 147 13.19 4.69 4.08
C ARG A 147 12.79 3.30 4.58
N VAL A 148 11.98 2.62 3.79
CA VAL A 148 11.73 1.18 3.85
C VAL A 148 12.13 0.56 2.52
N ASP A 149 13.04 -0.42 2.55
CA ASP A 149 13.50 -1.13 1.35
C ASP A 149 12.72 -2.45 1.17
N PHE A 150 12.37 -2.77 -0.08
CA PHE A 150 11.78 -4.05 -0.49
C PHE A 150 12.89 -5.03 -0.85
N ASN A 151 13.26 -5.89 0.09
CA ASN A 151 14.29 -6.91 -0.11
C ASN A 151 13.67 -8.27 -0.47
N TYR A 152 13.63 -8.59 -1.77
CA TYR A 152 13.15 -9.88 -2.28
C TYR A 152 14.19 -10.98 -2.01
N LYS A 153 13.79 -12.06 -1.31
CA LYS A 153 14.67 -13.20 -1.00
C LYS A 153 14.95 -14.10 -2.19
N SER A 154 13.98 -14.18 -3.10
CA SER A 154 14.09 -14.83 -4.40
C SER A 154 13.17 -14.05 -5.34
N LYS A 155 13.75 -13.60 -6.45
CA LYS A 155 13.03 -13.09 -7.61
C LYS A 155 12.92 -14.24 -8.60
#